data_AF-A0A6M1YT45-F1
#
_entry.id   AF-A0A6M1YT45-F1
#
_cell.length_a   1.000
_cell.length_b   1.000
_cell.length_c   1.000
_cell.angle_alpha   90.00
_cell.angle_beta   90.00
_cell.angle_gamma   90.00
#
_symmetry.space_group_name_H-M   'P 1'
#
loop_
_entity.id
_entity.type
_entity.pdbx_description
1 polymer ?
#
loop_
_entity_poly.entity_id
_entity_poly.type
_entity_poly.pdbx_seq_one_letter_code
_entity_poly.pdbx_strand_id
1 'polypeptide(L)'
;MKKICLSLLLLPILFSCAKINKKVDITRPKLTNNPSWDVVCTNKKPLLSFYISRGGIGKRTYIVHLDTEPHFNSPNFIEYKDIEELDEFLVQKRVEKPLVDNIRYYFRARAVDSKGNESKWAHTRFYLDTSYNKNFMNLTRAKVQNVTVSTGENPKNLIDYDDPGQVSFWQAAPPGPIKPSAIFDLGKPTTISRIWMLANINRDNGWLVDFVWEKSLDGKNFEEIIDAKILNNDTFRNVIDITPINTQYLRLKINHFRGVAPHLNCIIFYTPGKPKVPTPPRGKYVLLVGDQMNGGTFTQLAPYIESLYLGLKTLRVPHYEISLDMLNRLQNRPVAIILSGNNAGYPHLPMYEYNGVFEIIRNSDIPILGICAGHQMLAFTYGYSFARSMGWEALTALEALQQIEPIRILKEDPIFKGIKNPFIAPEIHGWAVAVVPKDFELLATSSYIQSIKHKTKFIYGSQFHPEVEVSYNEGKKFLINFLKMALETQKN
;
A
#
# COMPACT_ATOMS: atom_id res chain seq x y z
N MET A 1 -55.10 10.25 -49.01
CA MET A 1 -55.34 8.99 -49.78
C MET A 1 -53.95 8.49 -50.20
N LYS A 2 -53.43 7.32 -49.82
CA LYS A 2 -53.99 5.96 -49.73
C LYS A 2 -53.45 5.20 -48.50
N LYS A 3 -54.33 4.41 -47.87
CA LYS A 3 -54.03 3.31 -46.92
C LYS A 3 -53.76 2.03 -47.71
N ILE A 4 -52.80 1.20 -47.28
CA ILE A 4 -52.77 -0.28 -47.41
C ILE A 4 -51.89 -0.78 -46.25
N CYS A 5 -52.42 -1.17 -45.09
CA CYS A 5 -52.94 -2.50 -44.71
C CYS A 5 -51.90 -3.63 -44.85
N LEU A 6 -51.30 -4.07 -43.74
CA LEU A 6 -50.71 -5.41 -43.66
C LEU A 6 -51.05 -6.04 -42.30
N SER A 7 -51.63 -7.22 -42.39
CA SER A 7 -52.31 -8.01 -41.38
C SER A 7 -51.39 -8.64 -40.33
N LEU A 8 -51.90 -8.70 -39.10
CA LEU A 8 -51.40 -9.55 -38.03
C LEU A 8 -51.41 -11.03 -38.45
N LEU A 9 -50.29 -11.73 -38.23
CA LEU A 9 -50.26 -13.16 -38.00
C LEU A 9 -49.74 -13.39 -36.57
N LEU A 10 -50.64 -13.78 -35.68
CA LEU A 10 -50.34 -14.31 -34.36
C LEU A 10 -49.80 -15.75 -34.51
N LEU A 11 -48.57 -15.99 -34.08
CA LEU A 11 -48.10 -17.32 -33.69
C LEU A 11 -47.74 -17.28 -32.19
N PRO A 12 -48.33 -18.12 -31.34
CA PRO A 12 -47.94 -18.21 -29.94
C PRO A 12 -46.69 -19.07 -29.85
N ILE A 13 -45.52 -18.46 -29.71
CA ILE A 13 -44.32 -19.20 -29.30
C ILE A 13 -44.39 -19.33 -27.78
N LEU A 14 -44.75 -20.54 -27.35
CA LEU A 14 -44.71 -21.02 -25.98
C LEU A 14 -43.41 -20.58 -25.29
N PHE A 15 -43.53 -19.73 -24.27
CA PHE A 15 -42.47 -19.53 -23.29
C PHE A 15 -42.28 -20.85 -22.53
N SER A 16 -41.34 -21.67 -22.98
CA SER A 16 -40.71 -22.65 -22.12
C SER A 16 -39.94 -21.87 -21.05
N CYS A 17 -40.50 -21.81 -19.83
CA CYS A 17 -39.77 -21.43 -18.62
C CYS A 17 -38.73 -22.52 -18.30
N ALA A 18 -37.73 -22.69 -19.16
CA ALA A 18 -36.47 -23.26 -18.73
C ALA A 18 -35.82 -22.20 -17.82
N LYS A 19 -35.98 -22.35 -16.51
CA LYS A 19 -35.04 -21.76 -15.55
C LYS A 19 -33.67 -22.29 -15.93
N ILE A 20 -32.94 -21.52 -16.73
CA ILE A 20 -31.52 -21.72 -16.93
C ILE A 20 -30.91 -21.43 -15.55
N ASN A 21 -30.80 -22.47 -14.72
CA ASN A 21 -29.87 -22.52 -13.61
C ASN A 21 -28.47 -22.48 -14.22
N LYS A 22 -28.06 -21.30 -14.72
CA LYS A 22 -26.67 -21.07 -15.06
C LYS A 22 -25.93 -21.17 -13.73
N LYS A 23 -25.27 -22.30 -13.51
CA LYS A 23 -24.30 -22.49 -12.43
C LYS A 23 -23.28 -21.37 -12.65
N VAL A 24 -23.41 -20.27 -11.91
CA VAL A 24 -22.45 -19.18 -11.99
C VAL A 24 -21.22 -19.72 -11.30
N ASP A 25 -20.18 -20.04 -12.07
CA ASP A 25 -18.94 -20.55 -11.52
C ASP A 25 -18.44 -19.61 -10.42
N ILE A 26 -18.02 -20.21 -9.31
CA ILE A 26 -17.46 -19.46 -8.20
C ILE A 26 -16.10 -18.92 -8.61
N THR A 27 -15.94 -17.60 -8.57
CA THR A 27 -14.66 -16.97 -8.92
C THR A 27 -13.61 -17.34 -7.88
N ARG A 28 -12.33 -17.37 -8.25
CA ARG A 28 -11.26 -17.40 -7.23
C ARG A 28 -11.29 -16.12 -6.37
N PRO A 29 -10.88 -16.18 -5.09
CA PRO A 29 -10.72 -14.97 -4.28
C PRO A 29 -9.61 -14.08 -4.86
N LYS A 30 -9.64 -12.76 -4.58
CA LYS A 30 -8.58 -11.84 -5.01
C LYS A 30 -7.61 -11.59 -3.86
N LEU A 31 -6.36 -11.97 -4.09
CA LEU A 31 -5.26 -11.82 -3.12
C LEU A 31 -4.42 -10.56 -3.43
N THR A 32 -5.03 -9.37 -3.42
CA THR A 32 -4.30 -8.11 -3.65
C THR A 32 -4.12 -7.23 -2.40
N ASN A 33 -4.74 -7.61 -1.29
CA ASN A 33 -4.79 -6.87 -0.02
C ASN A 33 -4.27 -7.66 1.20
N ASN A 34 -3.46 -8.68 0.94
CA ASN A 34 -2.79 -9.52 1.93
C ASN A 34 -1.37 -9.02 2.19
N PRO A 35 -0.68 -9.61 3.19
CA PRO A 35 0.75 -9.80 3.09
C PRO A 35 1.20 -10.24 1.69
N SER A 36 1.74 -9.30 0.90
CA SER A 36 2.30 -9.57 -0.42
C SER A 36 3.82 -9.65 -0.38
N TRP A 37 4.42 -9.93 -1.54
CA TRP A 37 5.85 -10.23 -1.67
C TRP A 37 6.77 -9.18 -1.05
N ASP A 38 6.40 -7.92 -1.21
CA ASP A 38 7.13 -6.75 -0.76
C ASP A 38 6.57 -6.16 0.53
N VAL A 39 5.66 -6.87 1.21
CA VAL A 39 5.15 -6.50 2.52
C VAL A 39 5.99 -7.18 3.58
N VAL A 40 6.56 -6.37 4.47
CA VAL A 40 7.25 -6.86 5.66
C VAL A 40 6.22 -7.18 6.73
N CYS A 41 5.88 -8.46 6.89
CA CYS A 41 5.01 -8.90 7.98
C CYS A 41 5.77 -8.89 9.28
N THR A 42 5.32 -8.03 10.21
CA THR A 42 6.04 -7.76 11.47
C THR A 42 5.36 -8.38 12.68
N ASN A 43 4.47 -9.35 12.45
CA ASN A 43 3.76 -10.09 13.48
C ASN A 43 3.87 -11.59 13.17
N LYS A 44 4.41 -12.39 14.11
CA LYS A 44 4.59 -13.84 13.93
C LYS A 44 3.27 -14.58 13.72
N LYS A 45 2.14 -13.96 14.03
CA LYS A 45 0.79 -14.47 13.75
C LYS A 45 0.11 -13.52 12.77
N PRO A 46 0.53 -13.44 11.49
CA PRO A 46 0.00 -12.44 10.57
C PRO A 46 -1.51 -12.62 10.36
N LEU A 47 -2.20 -11.53 10.02
CA LEU A 47 -3.59 -11.57 9.58
C LEU A 47 -3.62 -11.76 8.07
N LEU A 48 -4.12 -12.90 7.62
CA LEU A 48 -4.39 -13.13 6.20
C LEU A 48 -5.73 -12.48 5.88
N SER A 49 -5.75 -11.59 4.89
CA SER A 49 -6.95 -10.87 4.46
C SER A 49 -7.04 -10.90 2.94
N PHE A 50 -8.22 -11.19 2.41
CA PHE A 50 -8.46 -11.24 0.98
C PHE A 50 -9.90 -10.91 0.60
N TYR A 51 -10.11 -10.49 -0.64
CA TYR A 51 -11.45 -10.21 -1.14
C TYR A 51 -12.22 -11.49 -1.46
N ILE A 52 -13.52 -11.46 -1.15
CA ILE A 52 -14.43 -12.59 -1.35
C ILE A 52 -14.53 -13.00 -2.83
N SER A 53 -14.92 -14.26 -3.03
CA SER A 53 -15.33 -14.79 -4.32
C SER A 53 -16.75 -14.33 -4.68
N ARG A 54 -17.08 -14.20 -5.96
CA ARG A 54 -18.46 -13.98 -6.44
C ARG A 54 -18.96 -15.25 -7.16
N GLY A 55 -20.28 -15.35 -7.37
CA GLY A 55 -20.90 -16.55 -7.95
C GLY A 55 -21.10 -17.67 -6.93
N GLY A 56 -21.32 -18.89 -7.41
CA GLY A 56 -21.66 -20.06 -6.59
C GLY A 56 -23.10 -20.03 -6.04
N ILE A 57 -23.42 -21.00 -5.18
CA ILE A 57 -24.72 -21.14 -4.52
C ILE A 57 -24.57 -20.93 -3.01
N GLY A 58 -25.42 -20.07 -2.45
CA GLY A 58 -25.49 -19.84 -1.00
C GLY A 58 -24.31 -19.08 -0.39
N LYS A 59 -24.17 -19.16 0.93
CA LYS A 59 -23.04 -18.60 1.68
C LYS A 59 -21.77 -19.36 1.31
N ARG A 60 -20.67 -18.65 1.13
CA ARG A 60 -19.36 -19.21 0.82
C ARG A 60 -18.54 -19.31 2.10
N THR A 61 -17.80 -20.40 2.24
CA THR A 61 -16.69 -20.52 3.19
C THR A 61 -15.38 -20.62 2.43
N TYR A 62 -14.26 -20.48 3.14
CA TYR A 62 -12.96 -20.43 2.49
C TYR A 62 -12.00 -21.43 3.12
N ILE A 63 -11.18 -22.01 2.24
CA ILE A 63 -10.05 -22.85 2.59
C ILE A 63 -8.79 -22.05 2.31
N VAL A 64 -7.90 -21.96 3.31
CA VAL A 64 -6.61 -21.27 3.21
C VAL A 64 -5.49 -22.23 3.57
N HIS A 65 -4.48 -22.31 2.70
CA HIS A 65 -3.24 -23.04 2.97
C HIS A 65 -2.10 -22.04 3.13
N LEU A 66 -1.18 -22.33 4.04
CA LEU A 66 0.05 -21.59 4.27
C LEU A 66 1.21 -22.58 4.39
N ASP A 67 2.28 -22.35 3.64
CA ASP A 67 3.44 -23.24 3.58
C ASP A 67 4.73 -22.44 3.37
N THR A 68 5.89 -23.03 3.61
CA THR A 68 7.20 -22.53 3.19
C THR A 68 7.56 -23.00 1.78
N GLU A 69 6.87 -24.03 1.27
CA GLU A 69 7.05 -24.57 -0.08
C GLU A 69 5.97 -24.04 -1.06
N PRO A 70 6.33 -23.66 -2.30
CA PRO A 70 5.39 -23.10 -3.27
C PRO A 70 4.30 -24.08 -3.73
N HIS A 71 4.54 -25.39 -3.58
CA HIS A 71 3.62 -26.44 -4.01
C HIS A 71 2.66 -26.92 -2.91
N PHE A 72 2.75 -26.37 -1.69
CA PHE A 72 1.89 -26.74 -0.55
C PHE A 72 1.93 -28.23 -0.23
N ASN A 73 3.12 -28.81 -0.25
CA ASN A 73 3.37 -30.24 -0.06
C ASN A 73 4.31 -30.54 1.12
N SER A 74 4.67 -29.53 1.92
CA SER A 74 5.45 -29.79 3.12
C SER A 74 4.60 -30.59 4.12
N PRO A 75 5.22 -31.46 4.94
CA PRO A 75 4.48 -32.28 5.92
C PRO A 75 3.76 -31.44 6.99
N ASN A 76 4.13 -30.16 7.14
CA ASN A 76 3.66 -29.27 8.19
C ASN A 76 2.93 -28.03 7.63
N PHE A 77 2.44 -28.07 6.38
CA PHE A 77 1.66 -26.95 5.86
C PHE A 77 0.41 -26.73 6.72
N ILE A 78 0.05 -25.46 6.90
CA ILE A 78 -1.07 -25.08 7.75
C ILE A 78 -2.31 -24.99 6.87
N GLU A 79 -3.37 -25.69 7.27
CA GLU A 79 -4.69 -25.62 6.63
C GLU A 79 -5.70 -25.00 7.58
N TYR A 80 -6.48 -24.06 7.04
CA TYR A 80 -7.67 -23.54 7.68
C TYR A 80 -8.87 -23.79 6.77
N LYS A 81 -9.95 -24.31 7.33
CA LYS A 81 -11.22 -24.58 6.65
C LYS A 81 -12.34 -23.78 7.28
N ASP A 82 -13.46 -23.72 6.55
CA ASP A 82 -14.71 -23.13 7.03
C ASP A 82 -14.58 -21.68 7.52
N ILE A 83 -13.63 -20.93 6.92
CA ILE A 83 -13.46 -19.52 7.25
C ILE A 83 -14.65 -18.77 6.64
N GLU A 84 -15.37 -18.05 7.50
CA GLU A 84 -16.53 -17.27 7.07
C GLU A 84 -16.15 -15.92 6.47
N GLU A 85 -17.06 -15.38 5.67
CA GLU A 85 -17.01 -13.99 5.22
C GLU A 85 -17.14 -13.07 6.43
N LEU A 86 -16.22 -12.11 6.53
CA LEU A 86 -16.28 -11.06 7.56
C LEU A 86 -17.39 -10.06 7.23
N ASP A 87 -17.47 -9.67 5.96
CA ASP A 87 -18.47 -8.76 5.40
C ASP A 87 -18.70 -9.07 3.91
N GLU A 88 -19.43 -8.20 3.19
CA GLU A 88 -19.75 -8.36 1.77
C GLU A 88 -18.55 -8.18 0.81
N PHE A 89 -17.35 -7.92 1.35
CA PHE A 89 -16.14 -7.69 0.60
C PHE A 89 -15.00 -8.64 1.00
N LEU A 90 -14.95 -9.12 2.25
CA LEU A 90 -13.71 -9.65 2.83
C LEU A 90 -13.84 -10.98 3.55
N VAL A 91 -12.70 -11.66 3.61
CA VAL A 91 -12.42 -12.82 4.46
C VAL A 91 -11.14 -12.53 5.23
N GLN A 92 -11.11 -12.89 6.51
CA GLN A 92 -9.91 -12.75 7.34
C GLN A 92 -9.62 -14.03 8.13
N LYS A 93 -8.33 -14.36 8.25
CA LYS A 93 -7.86 -15.44 9.12
C LYS A 93 -6.54 -15.07 9.77
N ARG A 94 -6.54 -14.92 11.09
CA ARG A 94 -5.29 -14.79 11.85
C ARG A 94 -4.62 -16.14 11.94
N VAL A 95 -3.31 -16.18 11.64
CA VAL A 95 -2.52 -17.39 11.84
C VAL A 95 -2.48 -17.72 13.34
N GLU A 96 -2.85 -18.95 13.69
CA GLU A 96 -3.04 -19.36 15.09
C GLU A 96 -1.71 -19.64 15.79
N LYS A 97 -0.81 -20.34 15.09
CA LYS A 97 0.52 -20.68 15.57
C LYS A 97 1.53 -19.61 15.12
N PRO A 98 2.45 -19.15 16.00
CA PRO A 98 3.53 -18.28 15.56
C PRO A 98 4.34 -18.92 14.45
N LEU A 99 4.50 -18.18 13.35
CA LEU A 99 5.38 -18.52 12.25
C LEU A 99 6.83 -18.26 12.63
N VAL A 100 7.72 -19.03 12.00
CA VAL A 100 9.18 -18.86 12.11
C VAL A 100 9.58 -17.61 11.32
N ASP A 101 10.32 -16.74 11.99
CA ASP A 101 10.77 -15.45 11.48
C ASP A 101 11.88 -15.57 10.43
N ASN A 102 12.09 -14.54 9.62
CA ASN A 102 13.06 -14.51 8.51
C ASN A 102 12.85 -15.62 7.48
N ILE A 103 11.59 -15.99 7.25
CA ILE A 103 11.20 -17.01 6.28
C ILE A 103 10.15 -16.43 5.33
N ARG A 104 10.24 -16.87 4.08
CA ARG A 104 9.23 -16.65 3.06
C ARG A 104 8.12 -17.69 3.19
N TYR A 105 6.89 -17.22 3.19
CA TYR A 105 5.72 -18.09 3.18
C TYR A 105 4.93 -17.91 1.88
N TYR A 106 4.43 -19.02 1.37
CA TYR A 106 3.46 -19.10 0.29
C TYR A 106 2.09 -19.33 0.91
N PHE A 107 1.07 -18.63 0.43
CA PHE A 107 -0.30 -18.89 0.84
C PHE A 107 -1.25 -18.90 -0.34
N ARG A 108 -2.28 -19.74 -0.23
CA ARG A 108 -3.34 -19.83 -1.22
C ARG A 108 -4.70 -19.90 -0.58
N ALA A 109 -5.70 -19.40 -1.28
CA ALA A 109 -7.09 -19.42 -0.85
C ALA A 109 -8.01 -19.86 -1.98
N ARG A 110 -9.08 -20.58 -1.62
CA ARG A 110 -10.22 -20.85 -2.49
C ARG A 110 -11.52 -20.76 -1.70
N ALA A 111 -12.60 -20.55 -2.42
CA ALA A 111 -13.94 -20.50 -1.86
C ALA A 111 -14.66 -21.83 -2.10
N VAL A 112 -15.52 -22.19 -1.17
CA VAL A 112 -16.42 -23.35 -1.21
C VAL A 112 -17.83 -22.82 -1.00
N ASP A 113 -18.73 -23.11 -1.94
CA ASP A 113 -20.13 -22.70 -1.84
C ASP A 113 -20.95 -23.67 -0.96
N SER A 114 -22.22 -23.35 -0.71
CA SER A 114 -23.07 -24.16 0.18
C SER A 114 -23.41 -25.56 -0.36
N LYS A 115 -23.05 -25.86 -1.62
CA LYS A 115 -23.18 -27.19 -2.23
C LYS A 115 -21.84 -27.92 -2.34
N GLY A 116 -20.76 -27.36 -1.79
CA GLY A 116 -19.42 -27.93 -1.87
C GLY A 116 -18.71 -27.67 -3.21
N ASN A 117 -19.22 -26.78 -4.08
CA ASN A 117 -18.48 -26.41 -5.28
C ASN A 117 -17.30 -25.50 -4.92
N GLU A 118 -16.15 -25.77 -5.52
CA GLU A 118 -14.90 -25.08 -5.18
C GLU A 118 -14.44 -24.15 -6.31
N SER A 119 -13.90 -22.99 -5.94
CA SER A 119 -13.23 -22.13 -6.91
C SER A 119 -11.80 -22.57 -7.21
N LYS A 120 -11.23 -22.05 -8.30
CA LYS A 120 -9.79 -22.16 -8.55
C LYS A 120 -9.01 -21.53 -7.40
N TRP A 121 -7.84 -22.08 -7.09
CA TRP A 121 -6.92 -21.49 -6.13
C TRP A 121 -6.40 -20.13 -6.61
N ALA A 122 -6.40 -19.16 -5.71
CA ALA A 122 -5.56 -17.97 -5.82
C ALA A 122 -4.31 -18.17 -4.94
N HIS A 123 -3.15 -17.71 -5.41
CA HIS A 123 -1.85 -17.89 -4.75
C HIS A 123 -1.14 -16.56 -4.59
N THR A 124 -0.35 -16.43 -3.53
CA THR A 124 0.57 -15.30 -3.30
C THR A 124 1.62 -15.73 -2.27
N ARG A 125 2.52 -14.82 -1.92
CA ARG A 125 3.62 -15.08 -0.99
C ARG A 125 4.04 -13.80 -0.27
N PHE A 126 4.62 -13.93 0.92
CA PHE A 126 5.11 -12.81 1.72
C PHE A 126 6.35 -13.19 2.51
N TYR A 127 7.06 -12.18 3.00
CA TYR A 127 8.19 -12.36 3.90
C TYR A 127 7.79 -11.99 5.33
N LEU A 128 8.12 -12.86 6.28
CA LEU A 128 7.97 -12.58 7.70
C LEU A 128 9.30 -12.08 8.26
N ASP A 129 9.31 -10.86 8.78
CA ASP A 129 10.45 -10.22 9.45
C ASP A 129 9.90 -9.42 10.65
N THR A 130 9.94 -10.04 11.83
CA THR A 130 9.31 -9.53 13.06
C THR A 130 10.28 -8.83 13.98
N SER A 131 11.58 -8.95 13.74
CA SER A 131 12.62 -8.29 14.51
C SER A 131 13.72 -7.79 13.58
N TYR A 132 13.79 -6.46 13.44
CA TYR A 132 14.92 -5.71 12.88
C TYR A 132 15.49 -6.25 11.56
N ASN A 133 14.98 -5.66 10.49
CA ASN A 133 15.58 -5.49 9.18
C ASN A 133 16.87 -6.28 8.88
N LYS A 134 16.74 -7.52 8.40
CA LYS A 134 17.85 -8.19 7.72
C LYS A 134 17.80 -8.03 6.20
N ASN A 135 16.60 -7.96 5.63
CA ASN A 135 16.43 -8.16 4.19
C ASN A 135 15.92 -6.93 3.42
N PHE A 136 15.40 -5.88 4.08
CA PHE A 136 14.61 -4.86 3.39
C PHE A 136 15.05 -3.41 3.56
N MET A 137 16.00 -3.15 4.44
CA MET A 137 16.59 -1.84 4.69
C MET A 137 18.11 -1.97 4.79
N ASN A 138 18.80 -0.88 5.14
CA ASN A 138 20.17 -0.63 4.68
C ASN A 138 20.25 -0.54 3.15
N LEU A 139 19.18 -0.02 2.55
CA LEU A 139 19.12 0.36 1.16
C LEU A 139 18.67 1.82 1.05
N THR A 140 19.25 2.54 0.10
CA THR A 140 18.80 3.87 -0.30
C THR A 140 18.42 3.85 -1.77
N ARG A 141 17.37 4.57 -2.18
CA ARG A 141 17.00 4.69 -3.58
C ARG A 141 18.14 5.31 -4.41
N ALA A 142 18.42 4.72 -5.56
CA ALA A 142 19.35 5.29 -6.54
C ALA A 142 18.57 6.21 -7.50
N LYS A 143 19.05 7.45 -7.66
CA LYS A 143 18.42 8.44 -8.52
C LYS A 143 18.70 8.14 -10.00
N VAL A 144 17.64 8.02 -10.79
CA VAL A 144 17.71 7.95 -12.25
C VAL A 144 17.60 9.38 -12.80
N GLN A 145 18.48 9.75 -13.74
CA GLN A 145 18.45 11.06 -14.40
C GLN A 145 17.58 11.02 -15.65
N ASN A 146 17.72 9.96 -16.47
CA ASN A 146 17.02 9.83 -17.73
C ASN A 146 16.55 8.40 -17.97
N VAL A 147 15.42 8.27 -18.68
CA VAL A 147 14.89 7.00 -19.15
C VAL A 147 14.69 7.07 -20.65
N THR A 148 15.26 6.10 -21.37
CA THR A 148 15.05 5.92 -22.81
C THR A 148 14.40 4.57 -23.05
N VAL A 149 13.34 4.51 -23.84
CA VAL A 149 12.65 3.25 -24.16
C VAL A 149 12.74 2.97 -25.65
N SER A 150 12.66 1.70 -26.03
CA SER A 150 12.68 1.31 -27.43
C SER A 150 11.45 1.83 -28.19
N THR A 151 10.28 1.84 -27.54
CA THR A 151 8.97 2.20 -28.13
C THR A 151 7.97 2.55 -27.03
N GLY A 152 6.86 3.15 -27.43
CA GLY A 152 5.70 3.35 -26.57
C GLY A 152 5.61 4.76 -26.00
N GLU A 153 4.81 4.91 -24.98
CA GLU A 153 4.47 6.19 -24.39
C GLU A 153 4.82 6.27 -22.91
N ASN A 154 4.93 7.50 -22.40
CA ASN A 154 5.15 7.80 -20.98
C ASN A 154 6.43 7.18 -20.34
N PRO A 155 7.60 7.17 -21.02
CA PRO A 155 8.81 6.54 -20.47
C PRO A 155 9.33 7.17 -19.16
N LYS A 156 9.08 8.47 -18.96
CA LYS A 156 9.48 9.19 -17.73
C LYS A 156 8.73 8.66 -16.50
N ASN A 157 7.53 8.13 -16.69
CA ASN A 157 6.66 7.66 -15.61
C ASN A 157 7.15 6.36 -14.97
N LEU A 158 8.08 5.63 -15.60
CA LEU A 158 8.75 4.48 -14.98
C LEU A 158 9.50 4.84 -13.69
N ILE A 159 9.93 6.09 -13.60
CA ILE A 159 10.68 6.65 -12.48
C ILE A 159 10.00 7.90 -11.91
N ASP A 160 8.75 8.19 -12.29
CA ASP A 160 8.04 9.32 -11.72
C ASP A 160 7.56 8.92 -10.33
N TYR A 161 8.26 9.49 -9.36
CA TYR A 161 8.14 9.17 -7.94
C TYR A 161 7.42 10.29 -7.17
N ASP A 162 7.11 11.42 -7.81
CA ASP A 162 6.78 12.67 -7.11
C ASP A 162 5.41 12.62 -6.40
N ASP A 163 4.48 11.83 -6.94
CA ASP A 163 3.17 11.61 -6.35
C ASP A 163 2.74 10.13 -6.52
N PRO A 164 2.84 9.30 -5.46
CA PRO A 164 2.51 7.89 -5.56
C PRO A 164 1.00 7.62 -5.77
N GLY A 165 0.14 8.65 -5.68
CA GLY A 165 -1.28 8.58 -6.06
C GLY A 165 -1.58 8.78 -7.54
N GLN A 166 -0.60 9.19 -8.34
CA GLN A 166 -0.79 9.27 -9.78
C GLN A 166 -0.54 7.92 -10.44
N VAL A 167 -1.39 7.55 -11.40
CA VAL A 167 -1.18 6.36 -12.23
C VAL A 167 -0.05 6.67 -13.21
N SER A 168 1.18 6.50 -12.76
CA SER A 168 2.38 6.54 -13.59
C SER A 168 2.53 5.16 -14.26
N PHE A 169 2.65 5.15 -15.58
CA PHE A 169 2.94 3.93 -16.33
C PHE A 169 3.75 4.23 -17.59
N TRP A 170 4.51 3.23 -18.03
CA TRP A 170 5.00 3.09 -19.39
C TRP A 170 4.34 1.86 -20.02
N GLN A 171 3.94 2.02 -21.28
CA GLN A 171 3.45 0.94 -22.10
C GLN A 171 4.18 0.97 -23.45
N ALA A 172 4.74 -0.16 -23.87
CA ALA A 172 5.30 -0.27 -25.22
C ALA A 172 4.18 -0.17 -26.28
N ALA A 173 4.51 0.28 -27.50
CA ALA A 173 3.56 0.34 -28.60
C ALA A 173 2.94 -1.05 -28.87
N PRO A 174 1.64 -1.20 -29.20
CA PRO A 174 1.03 -2.48 -29.60
C PRO A 174 0.91 -2.62 -31.15
N PRO A 175 0.90 -3.85 -31.72
CA PRO A 175 1.47 -5.08 -31.17
C PRO A 175 2.99 -4.90 -31.18
N GLY A 176 3.62 -4.86 -30.02
CA GLY A 176 4.92 -4.19 -29.88
C GLY A 176 6.09 -4.74 -30.67
N PRO A 177 7.24 -4.02 -30.65
CA PRO A 177 8.45 -4.49 -31.30
C PRO A 177 8.80 -5.88 -30.76
N ILE A 178 9.49 -6.68 -31.56
CA ILE A 178 9.86 -8.07 -31.24
C ILE A 178 10.63 -8.18 -29.90
N LYS A 179 11.26 -7.08 -29.41
CA LYS A 179 11.99 -7.02 -28.13
C LYS A 179 11.93 -5.62 -27.48
N PRO A 180 10.89 -5.28 -26.70
CA PRO A 180 10.81 -4.01 -25.98
C PRO A 180 11.94 -3.87 -24.94
N SER A 181 12.44 -2.66 -24.74
CA SER A 181 13.46 -2.38 -23.72
C SER A 181 13.35 -0.98 -23.13
N ALA A 182 13.92 -0.82 -21.93
CA ALA A 182 14.06 0.46 -21.24
C ALA A 182 15.49 0.59 -20.68
N ILE A 183 16.14 1.72 -20.94
CA ILE A 183 17.47 2.10 -20.47
C ILE A 183 17.32 3.21 -19.44
N PHE A 184 17.97 3.05 -18.30
CA PHE A 184 17.98 3.97 -17.18
C PHE A 184 19.41 4.49 -17.00
N ASP A 185 19.59 5.80 -17.11
CA ASP A 185 20.86 6.48 -16.87
C ASP A 185 20.87 7.07 -15.46
N LEU A 186 21.81 6.60 -14.63
CA LEU A 186 22.00 7.08 -13.26
C LEU A 186 22.80 8.39 -13.21
N GLY A 187 23.33 8.85 -14.35
CA GLY A 187 24.13 10.08 -14.52
C GLY A 187 25.58 9.95 -14.07
N LYS A 188 25.89 8.94 -13.25
CA LYS A 188 27.24 8.57 -12.83
C LYS A 188 27.30 7.10 -12.41
N PRO A 189 28.49 6.48 -12.40
CA PRO A 189 28.68 5.17 -11.81
C PRO A 189 28.15 5.13 -10.37
N THR A 190 27.24 4.20 -10.14
CA THR A 190 26.52 4.02 -8.87
C THR A 190 26.44 2.54 -8.57
N THR A 191 26.62 2.18 -7.29
CA THR A 191 26.46 0.79 -6.86
C THR A 191 24.99 0.42 -6.72
N ILE A 192 24.56 -0.67 -7.36
CA ILE A 192 23.17 -1.17 -7.34
C ILE A 192 23.18 -2.59 -6.81
N SER A 193 22.24 -2.89 -5.91
CA SER A 193 22.11 -4.19 -5.22
C SER A 193 20.70 -4.75 -5.23
N ARG A 194 19.70 -3.92 -5.56
CA ARG A 194 18.31 -4.36 -5.69
C ARG A 194 17.56 -3.56 -6.72
N ILE A 195 16.62 -4.23 -7.38
CA ILE A 195 15.65 -3.65 -8.30
C ILE A 195 14.26 -4.03 -7.82
N TRP A 196 13.40 -3.05 -7.61
CA TRP A 196 11.96 -3.27 -7.46
C TRP A 196 11.26 -2.86 -8.73
N MET A 197 10.31 -3.66 -9.19
CA MET A 197 9.48 -3.31 -10.35
C MET A 197 8.04 -3.77 -10.20
N LEU A 198 7.14 -2.97 -10.74
CA LEU A 198 5.71 -3.21 -10.74
C LEU A 198 5.19 -3.18 -12.18
N ALA A 199 4.74 -4.33 -12.68
CA ALA A 199 3.94 -4.45 -13.89
C ALA A 199 2.47 -4.11 -13.61
N ASN A 200 1.67 -3.99 -14.67
CA ASN A 200 0.24 -3.70 -14.55
C ASN A 200 -0.48 -4.73 -13.63
N ILE A 201 -1.08 -4.24 -12.56
CA ILE A 201 -1.81 -5.06 -11.58
C ILE A 201 -3.21 -5.48 -12.04
N ASN A 202 -3.80 -4.74 -12.98
CA ASN A 202 -5.24 -4.82 -13.23
C ASN A 202 -5.65 -5.95 -14.19
N ARG A 203 -4.72 -6.53 -14.97
CA ARG A 203 -4.98 -7.65 -15.91
C ARG A 203 -3.68 -8.44 -16.17
N ASP A 204 -3.80 -9.69 -16.62
CA ASP A 204 -2.64 -10.47 -17.13
C ASP A 204 -1.94 -9.78 -18.32
N ASN A 205 -2.61 -8.80 -18.97
CA ASN A 205 -2.07 -8.05 -20.11
C ASN A 205 -0.96 -7.07 -19.68
N GLY A 206 0.19 -7.18 -20.33
CA GLY A 206 1.39 -6.38 -20.07
C GLY A 206 2.32 -6.95 -19.01
N TRP A 207 2.00 -8.14 -18.49
CA TRP A 207 2.81 -8.82 -17.49
C TRP A 207 4.09 -9.41 -18.11
N LEU A 208 5.25 -8.98 -17.63
CA LEU A 208 6.55 -9.52 -18.04
C LEU A 208 6.71 -10.96 -17.51
N VAL A 209 7.04 -11.88 -18.42
CA VAL A 209 7.25 -13.31 -18.13
C VAL A 209 8.74 -13.65 -18.13
N ASP A 210 9.44 -13.28 -19.20
CA ASP A 210 10.89 -13.53 -19.33
C ASP A 210 11.59 -12.21 -19.66
N PHE A 211 12.56 -11.83 -18.83
CA PHE A 211 13.31 -10.60 -19.00
C PHE A 211 14.68 -10.67 -18.35
N VAL A 212 15.59 -9.83 -18.81
CA VAL A 212 16.96 -9.74 -18.28
C VAL A 212 17.34 -8.28 -18.06
N TRP A 213 18.01 -8.03 -16.95
CA TRP A 213 18.68 -6.76 -16.72
C TRP A 213 20.14 -6.83 -17.16
N GLU A 214 20.59 -5.75 -17.77
CA GLU A 214 21.96 -5.57 -18.21
C GLU A 214 22.56 -4.29 -17.62
N LYS A 215 23.88 -4.26 -17.45
CA LYS A 215 24.63 -3.09 -16.98
C LYS A 215 25.56 -2.55 -18.07
N SER A 216 25.92 -1.28 -17.96
CA SER A 216 26.92 -0.64 -18.83
C SER A 216 27.50 0.61 -18.16
N LEU A 217 28.79 0.85 -18.35
CA LEU A 217 29.45 2.09 -17.93
C LEU A 217 29.37 3.19 -18.99
N ASP A 218 29.25 2.84 -20.27
CA ASP A 218 29.32 3.78 -21.41
C ASP A 218 27.98 3.97 -22.14
N GLY A 219 26.95 3.20 -21.78
CA GLY A 219 25.63 3.23 -22.39
C GLY A 219 25.59 2.59 -23.78
N LYS A 220 26.66 1.94 -24.22
CA LYS A 220 26.82 1.30 -25.55
C LYS A 220 27.04 -0.19 -25.42
N ASN A 221 27.99 -0.59 -24.59
CA ASN A 221 28.37 -1.98 -24.36
C ASN A 221 27.65 -2.48 -23.11
N PHE A 222 26.65 -3.33 -23.32
CA PHE A 222 25.82 -3.89 -22.26
C PHE A 222 26.17 -5.35 -22.01
N GLU A 223 26.26 -5.70 -20.73
CA GLU A 223 26.53 -7.05 -20.24
C GLU A 223 25.38 -7.51 -19.32
N GLU A 224 24.97 -8.78 -19.43
CA GLU A 224 23.90 -9.34 -18.61
C GLU A 224 24.29 -9.37 -17.13
N ILE A 225 23.34 -8.99 -16.27
CA ILE A 225 23.43 -9.21 -14.82
C ILE A 225 22.81 -10.57 -14.55
N ILE A 226 23.66 -11.56 -14.30
CA ILE A 226 23.25 -12.97 -14.15
C ILE A 226 22.15 -13.14 -13.10
N ASP A 227 22.30 -12.48 -11.94
CA ASP A 227 21.35 -12.54 -10.81
C ASP A 227 19.99 -11.88 -11.12
N ALA A 228 19.89 -11.09 -12.19
CA ALA A 228 18.68 -10.38 -12.59
C ALA A 228 18.11 -10.85 -13.95
N LYS A 229 18.38 -12.12 -14.29
CA LYS A 229 17.68 -12.84 -15.35
C LYS A 229 16.48 -13.58 -14.77
N ILE A 230 15.28 -13.18 -15.18
CA ILE A 230 14.03 -13.76 -14.70
C ILE A 230 13.38 -14.56 -15.83
N LEU A 231 12.99 -15.80 -15.52
CA LEU A 231 12.29 -16.72 -16.42
C LEU A 231 11.02 -17.23 -15.75
N ASN A 232 9.97 -17.43 -16.54
CA ASN A 232 8.66 -17.91 -16.09
C ASN A 232 8.09 -17.09 -14.92
N ASN A 233 8.27 -15.76 -14.97
CA ASN A 233 7.81 -14.87 -13.92
C ASN A 233 6.30 -15.03 -13.67
N ASP A 234 5.94 -15.17 -12.40
CA ASP A 234 4.57 -15.40 -11.94
C ASP A 234 4.10 -14.31 -10.96
N THR A 235 4.84 -13.19 -10.85
CA THR A 235 4.46 -12.03 -10.04
C THR A 235 4.50 -10.73 -10.87
N PHE A 236 3.45 -9.90 -10.78
CA PHE A 236 3.49 -8.55 -11.39
C PHE A 236 4.35 -7.60 -10.56
N ARG A 237 4.78 -8.02 -9.37
CA ARG A 237 5.63 -7.27 -8.47
C ARG A 237 6.91 -8.04 -8.19
N ASN A 238 8.04 -7.49 -8.59
CA ASN A 238 9.33 -8.15 -8.42
C ASN A 238 10.20 -7.37 -7.43
N VAL A 239 10.89 -8.11 -6.57
CA VAL A 239 12.04 -7.66 -5.77
C VAL A 239 13.19 -8.53 -6.23
N ILE A 240 14.17 -7.93 -6.91
CA ILE A 240 15.29 -8.62 -7.54
C ILE A 240 16.55 -8.19 -6.81
N ASP A 241 17.06 -9.06 -5.95
CA ASP A 241 18.35 -8.89 -5.29
C ASP A 241 19.46 -9.34 -6.22
N ILE A 242 20.51 -8.53 -6.32
CA ILE A 242 21.69 -8.81 -7.14
C ILE A 242 22.95 -8.64 -6.33
N THR A 243 23.98 -9.41 -6.66
CA THR A 243 25.35 -9.11 -6.21
C THR A 243 25.66 -7.65 -6.55
N PRO A 244 26.14 -6.81 -5.60
CA PRO A 244 26.33 -5.39 -5.86
C PRO A 244 27.19 -5.12 -7.10
N ILE A 245 26.64 -4.37 -8.05
CA ILE A 245 27.31 -3.96 -9.28
C ILE A 245 27.54 -2.46 -9.29
N ASN A 246 28.68 -2.01 -9.81
CA ASN A 246 28.91 -0.58 -10.08
C ASN A 246 28.64 -0.29 -11.56
N THR A 247 27.64 0.53 -11.86
CA THR A 247 27.22 0.83 -13.24
C THR A 247 26.66 2.24 -13.35
N GLN A 248 26.68 2.83 -14.54
CA GLN A 248 25.97 4.07 -14.82
C GLN A 248 24.63 3.81 -15.51
N TYR A 249 24.57 2.82 -16.40
CA TYR A 249 23.39 2.50 -17.17
C TYR A 249 22.87 1.12 -16.79
N LEU A 250 21.55 1.00 -16.73
CA LEU A 250 20.83 -0.26 -16.58
C LEU A 250 19.86 -0.41 -17.75
N ARG A 251 19.80 -1.59 -18.37
CA ARG A 251 18.85 -1.89 -19.44
C ARG A 251 17.98 -3.08 -19.07
N LEU A 252 16.67 -2.88 -19.05
CA LEU A 252 15.68 -3.94 -19.02
C LEU A 252 15.42 -4.41 -20.44
N LYS A 253 15.75 -5.67 -20.75
CA LYS A 253 15.34 -6.35 -21.98
C LYS A 253 14.18 -7.28 -21.70
N ILE A 254 13.06 -7.05 -22.38
CA ILE A 254 11.85 -7.85 -22.22
C ILE A 254 11.81 -8.87 -23.36
N ASN A 255 11.98 -10.14 -23.01
CA ASN A 255 12.03 -11.24 -23.98
C ASN A 255 10.64 -11.87 -24.20
N HIS A 256 9.79 -11.87 -23.16
CA HIS A 256 8.44 -12.42 -23.23
C HIS A 256 7.53 -11.71 -22.22
N PHE A 257 6.29 -11.45 -22.63
CA PHE A 257 5.24 -10.86 -21.82
C PHE A 257 3.87 -11.41 -22.26
N ARG A 258 2.87 -11.31 -21.38
CA ARG A 258 1.49 -11.67 -21.68
C ARG A 258 0.74 -10.49 -22.30
N GLY A 259 -0.17 -10.77 -23.24
CA GLY A 259 -1.05 -9.78 -23.85
C GLY A 259 -0.42 -9.02 -25.03
N VAL A 260 -0.82 -7.77 -25.26
CA VAL A 260 -0.54 -7.05 -26.53
C VAL A 260 0.73 -6.19 -26.51
N ALA A 261 1.17 -5.76 -25.32
CA ALA A 261 2.40 -5.02 -25.11
C ALA A 261 2.76 -5.03 -23.61
N PRO A 262 4.06 -5.05 -23.22
CA PRO A 262 4.47 -4.94 -21.83
C PRO A 262 4.04 -3.59 -21.24
N HIS A 263 3.66 -3.62 -19.96
CA HIS A 263 3.18 -2.47 -19.23
C HIS A 263 3.80 -2.49 -17.83
N LEU A 264 4.50 -1.41 -17.50
CA LEU A 264 5.15 -1.23 -16.21
C LEU A 264 4.65 0.07 -15.58
N ASN A 265 4.26 -0.02 -14.32
CA ASN A 265 3.83 1.13 -13.54
C ASN A 265 5.05 1.84 -12.93
N CYS A 266 6.02 1.09 -12.39
CA CYS A 266 7.14 1.70 -11.69
C CYS A 266 8.36 0.77 -11.62
N ILE A 267 9.56 1.37 -11.62
CA ILE A 267 10.84 0.73 -11.34
C ILE A 267 11.60 1.59 -10.34
N ILE A 268 12.15 0.97 -9.30
CA ILE A 268 13.02 1.62 -8.32
C ILE A 268 14.32 0.82 -8.19
N PHE A 269 15.45 1.53 -8.20
CA PHE A 269 16.77 0.95 -7.98
C PHE A 269 17.28 1.27 -6.58
N TYR A 270 18.05 0.37 -6.00
CA TYR A 270 18.55 0.49 -4.63
C TYR A 270 20.05 0.26 -4.52
N THR A 271 20.69 1.14 -3.76
CA THR A 271 22.10 1.10 -3.38
C THR A 271 22.24 0.63 -1.92
N PRO A 272 23.25 -0.17 -1.57
CA PRO A 272 23.55 -0.47 -0.17
C PRO A 272 23.90 0.79 0.62
N GLY A 273 23.25 1.00 1.75
CA GLY A 273 23.53 2.15 2.61
C GLY A 273 22.38 2.55 3.51
N LYS A 274 22.67 3.48 4.43
CA LYS A 274 21.65 4.10 5.28
C LYS A 274 21.34 5.51 4.78
N PRO A 275 20.09 5.98 4.87
CA PRO A 275 19.75 7.37 4.62
C PRO A 275 20.61 8.32 5.47
N LYS A 276 20.87 9.52 4.94
CA LYS A 276 21.57 10.56 5.68
C LYS A 276 20.70 11.01 6.84
N VAL A 277 21.34 11.27 7.99
CA VAL A 277 20.65 11.86 9.14
C VAL A 277 20.43 13.34 8.84
N PRO A 278 19.18 13.83 8.82
CA PRO A 278 18.89 15.23 8.56
C PRO A 278 19.30 16.12 9.75
N THR A 279 19.60 17.38 9.47
CA THR A 279 19.93 18.37 10.51
C THR A 279 18.64 18.97 11.07
N PRO A 280 18.33 18.82 12.37
CA PRO A 280 17.15 19.43 12.96
C PRO A 280 17.24 20.97 12.99
N PRO A 281 16.09 21.68 12.93
CA PRO A 281 16.07 23.12 13.15
C PRO A 281 16.41 23.46 14.62
N ARG A 282 16.85 24.70 14.85
CA ARG A 282 17.05 25.21 16.22
C ARG A 282 15.71 25.29 16.96
N GLY A 283 15.70 24.84 18.21
CA GLY A 283 14.52 24.89 19.08
C GLY A 283 13.65 23.63 19.01
N LYS A 284 12.39 23.76 19.46
CA LYS A 284 11.42 22.66 19.47
C LYS A 284 10.87 22.43 18.07
N TYR A 285 10.73 21.18 17.68
CA TYR A 285 10.26 20.84 16.35
C TYR A 285 9.46 19.54 16.31
N VAL A 286 8.67 19.41 15.26
CA VAL A 286 7.92 18.19 14.93
C VAL A 286 8.61 17.53 13.73
N LEU A 287 8.85 16.22 13.84
CA LEU A 287 9.34 15.42 12.71
C LEU A 287 8.13 14.97 11.88
N LEU A 288 8.10 15.39 10.62
CA LEU A 288 7.08 15.00 9.66
C LEU A 288 7.63 13.90 8.76
N VAL A 289 6.93 12.77 8.71
CA VAL A 289 7.19 11.70 7.75
C VAL A 289 6.25 11.92 6.58
N GLY A 290 6.82 12.36 5.46
CA GLY A 290 6.10 12.65 4.23
C GLY A 290 6.06 11.46 3.27
N ASP A 291 4.97 11.34 2.53
CA ASP A 291 4.78 10.29 1.54
C ASP A 291 5.28 10.68 0.13
N GLN A 292 5.64 11.96 -0.09
CA GLN A 292 6.31 12.42 -1.33
C GLN A 292 7.83 12.22 -1.26
N MET A 293 8.49 12.23 -2.42
CA MET A 293 9.92 11.99 -2.55
C MET A 293 10.82 12.88 -1.70
N ASN A 294 10.47 14.16 -1.57
CA ASN A 294 11.24 15.13 -0.80
C ASN A 294 10.81 15.19 0.68
N GLY A 295 10.01 14.23 1.15
CA GLY A 295 9.37 14.29 2.47
C GLY A 295 8.23 15.31 2.54
N GLY A 296 7.77 15.80 1.39
CA GLY A 296 6.60 16.63 1.25
C GLY A 296 5.34 15.90 1.71
N THR A 297 4.37 16.69 2.13
CA THR A 297 3.03 16.23 2.49
C THR A 297 2.08 16.71 1.43
N PHE A 298 1.15 15.87 0.99
CA PHE A 298 0.11 16.26 0.02
C PHE A 298 -0.70 17.48 0.51
N THR A 299 -0.82 17.63 1.83
CA THR A 299 -1.46 18.75 2.50
C THR A 299 -0.45 19.82 2.94
N GLN A 300 -0.97 20.96 3.42
CA GLN A 300 -0.16 22.05 3.98
C GLN A 300 0.24 21.81 5.46
N LEU A 301 0.52 20.55 5.83
CA LEU A 301 0.74 20.15 7.24
C LEU A 301 1.87 20.94 7.92
N ALA A 302 3.03 21.03 7.27
CA ALA A 302 4.16 21.75 7.86
C ALA A 302 3.91 23.26 8.06
N PRO A 303 3.52 24.02 7.02
CA PRO A 303 3.21 25.44 7.22
C PRO A 303 2.05 25.64 8.20
N TYR A 304 1.06 24.74 8.24
CA TYR A 304 0.01 24.76 9.26
C TYR A 304 0.59 24.67 10.67
N ILE A 305 1.42 23.66 10.97
CA ILE A 305 2.05 23.47 12.28
C ILE A 305 2.90 24.68 12.68
N GLU A 306 3.69 25.22 11.75
CA GLU A 306 4.54 26.38 12.02
C GLU A 306 3.74 27.68 12.21
N SER A 307 2.53 27.77 11.66
CA SER A 307 1.61 28.89 11.88
C SER A 307 0.95 28.85 13.26
N LEU A 308 0.96 27.71 13.94
CA LEU A 308 0.42 27.60 15.29
C LEU A 308 1.30 28.38 16.27
N TYR A 309 0.69 29.14 17.18
CA TYR A 309 1.37 29.86 18.27
C TYR A 309 1.91 28.92 19.38
N LEU A 310 2.56 27.82 18.98
CA LEU A 310 3.19 26.81 19.85
C LEU A 310 4.72 26.87 19.79
N GLY A 311 5.31 27.71 18.93
CA GLY A 311 6.77 27.86 18.80
C GLY A 311 7.45 26.61 18.22
N LEU A 312 6.74 25.82 17.43
CA LEU A 312 7.23 24.59 16.80
C LEU A 312 7.75 24.87 15.39
N LYS A 313 8.93 24.35 15.08
CA LYS A 313 9.43 24.19 13.70
C LYS A 313 9.11 22.80 13.15
N THR A 314 9.33 22.59 11.86
CA THR A 314 9.15 21.27 11.24
C THR A 314 10.45 20.76 10.61
N LEU A 315 10.64 19.45 10.66
CA LEU A 315 11.67 18.73 9.93
C LEU A 315 10.97 17.65 9.09
N ARG A 316 11.21 17.62 7.79
CA ARG A 316 10.57 16.66 6.88
C ARG A 316 11.53 15.55 6.49
N VAL A 317 11.05 14.31 6.48
CA VAL A 317 11.79 13.14 6.03
C VAL A 317 10.86 12.27 5.18
N PRO A 318 11.31 11.74 4.02
CA PRO A 318 10.54 10.76 3.26
C PRO A 318 10.29 9.46 4.05
N HIS A 319 9.14 8.82 3.84
CA HIS A 319 8.80 7.54 4.46
C HIS A 319 9.83 6.42 4.21
N TYR A 320 10.55 6.45 3.08
CA TYR A 320 11.58 5.46 2.75
C TYR A 320 12.98 5.80 3.31
N GLU A 321 13.14 6.95 3.96
CA GLU A 321 14.40 7.37 4.61
C GLU A 321 14.32 7.34 6.15
N ILE A 322 13.11 7.28 6.70
CA ILE A 322 12.89 7.21 8.14
C ILE A 322 13.29 5.82 8.68
N SER A 323 13.94 5.78 9.84
CA SER A 323 14.21 4.54 10.57
C SER A 323 14.47 4.85 12.05
N LEU A 324 14.36 3.84 12.91
CA LEU A 324 14.71 3.99 14.33
C LEU A 324 16.19 4.39 14.51
N ASP A 325 17.08 3.81 13.68
CA ASP A 325 18.51 4.15 13.66
C ASP A 325 18.77 5.61 13.25
N MET A 326 18.02 6.14 12.27
CA MET A 326 18.11 7.56 11.91
C MET A 326 17.60 8.43 13.06
N LEU A 327 16.46 8.10 13.64
CA LEU A 327 15.84 8.83 14.75
C LEU A 327 16.80 8.93 15.96
N ASN A 328 17.46 7.82 16.30
CA ASN A 328 18.43 7.75 17.41
C ASN A 328 19.71 8.55 17.17
N ARG A 329 20.02 8.90 15.91
CA ARG A 329 21.21 9.68 15.54
C ARG A 329 20.92 11.17 15.35
N LEU A 330 19.67 11.63 15.50
CA LEU A 330 19.34 13.04 15.45
C LEU A 330 20.04 13.80 16.58
N GLN A 331 20.51 15.02 16.27
CA GLN A 331 21.22 15.88 17.22
C GLN A 331 20.37 16.25 18.45
N ASN A 332 19.07 16.39 18.25
CA ASN A 332 18.09 16.67 19.29
C ASN A 332 16.76 15.99 18.95
N ARG A 333 16.04 15.57 19.98
CA ARG A 333 14.79 14.80 19.86
C ARG A 333 13.61 15.70 19.42
N PRO A 334 12.74 15.24 18.50
CA PRO A 334 11.52 15.97 18.16
C PRO A 334 10.50 15.89 19.29
N VAL A 335 9.62 16.90 19.37
CA VAL A 335 8.49 16.94 20.30
C VAL A 335 7.47 15.83 19.99
N ALA A 336 7.26 15.60 18.69
CA ALA A 336 6.36 14.57 18.19
C ALA A 336 6.79 14.14 16.79
N ILE A 337 6.30 12.97 16.38
CA ILE A 337 6.35 12.48 15.00
C ILE A 337 4.95 12.53 14.42
N ILE A 338 4.79 13.09 13.22
CA ILE A 338 3.53 13.03 12.49
C ILE A 338 3.74 12.28 11.18
N LEU A 339 2.95 11.23 10.98
CA LEU A 339 2.90 10.45 9.75
C LEU A 339 1.81 11.05 8.86
N SER A 340 2.18 11.52 7.66
CA SER A 340 1.24 12.22 6.78
C SER A 340 0.25 11.29 6.06
N GLY A 341 -0.65 11.90 5.30
CA GLY A 341 -1.53 11.18 4.37
C GLY A 341 -0.84 10.84 3.05
N ASN A 342 -1.37 9.81 2.39
CA ASN A 342 -0.97 9.32 1.08
C ASN A 342 -2.23 9.13 0.22
N ASN A 343 -2.10 9.38 -1.06
CA ASN A 343 -3.14 9.23 -2.07
C ASN A 343 -2.92 8.00 -2.98
N ALA A 344 -1.83 7.25 -2.75
CA ALA A 344 -1.47 6.03 -3.44
C ALA A 344 -2.34 4.82 -3.07
N GLY A 345 -2.56 3.96 -4.05
CA GLY A 345 -3.04 2.61 -3.77
C GLY A 345 -1.92 1.77 -3.17
N TYR A 346 -2.11 1.16 -1.99
CA TYR A 346 -1.13 0.24 -1.39
C TYR A 346 -0.61 -0.86 -2.34
N PRO A 347 -1.43 -1.44 -3.23
CA PRO A 347 -0.94 -2.39 -4.22
C PRO A 347 0.01 -1.78 -5.27
N HIS A 348 0.21 -0.47 -5.29
CA HIS A 348 1.16 0.22 -6.16
C HIS A 348 2.44 0.65 -5.44
N LEU A 349 2.51 0.48 -4.12
CA LEU A 349 3.65 0.92 -3.31
C LEU A 349 4.61 -0.24 -3.01
N PRO A 350 5.94 0.00 -2.98
CA PRO A 350 6.92 -0.92 -2.40
C PRO A 350 6.79 -0.95 -0.87
N MET A 351 5.88 -1.79 -0.35
CA MET A 351 5.47 -1.71 1.06
C MET A 351 6.60 -1.89 2.09
N TYR A 352 7.72 -2.50 1.71
CA TYR A 352 8.88 -2.64 2.58
C TYR A 352 9.58 -1.32 2.90
N GLU A 353 9.40 -0.29 2.08
CA GLU A 353 9.97 1.03 2.37
C GLU A 353 9.32 1.69 3.60
N TYR A 354 8.10 1.28 3.94
CA TYR A 354 7.43 1.72 5.17
C TYR A 354 7.92 0.98 6.42
N ASN A 355 8.86 0.04 6.31
CA ASN A 355 9.30 -0.73 7.48
C ASN A 355 9.95 0.16 8.56
N GLY A 356 10.64 1.24 8.18
CA GLY A 356 11.16 2.22 9.14
C GLY A 356 10.05 2.98 9.90
N VAL A 357 8.92 3.25 9.25
CA VAL A 357 7.72 3.80 9.89
C VAL A 357 7.17 2.80 10.92
N PHE A 358 7.06 1.53 10.55
CA PHE A 358 6.59 0.47 11.46
C PHE A 358 7.52 0.27 12.65
N GLU A 359 8.84 0.35 12.46
CA GLU A 359 9.83 0.29 13.54
C GLU A 359 9.65 1.43 14.54
N ILE A 360 9.45 2.65 14.06
CA ILE A 360 9.23 3.81 14.93
C ILE A 360 7.91 3.68 15.70
N ILE A 361 6.83 3.29 15.03
CA ILE A 361 5.54 3.05 15.70
C ILE A 361 5.67 1.98 16.81
N ARG A 362 6.48 0.93 16.60
CA ARG A 362 6.71 -0.15 17.58
C ARG A 362 7.69 0.19 18.69
N ASN A 363 8.70 1.01 18.44
CA ASN A 363 9.85 1.09 19.35
C ASN A 363 10.15 2.50 19.83
N SER A 364 9.58 3.54 19.20
CA SER A 364 9.73 4.91 19.68
C SER A 364 8.82 5.18 20.87
N ASP A 365 9.33 5.95 21.80
CA ASP A 365 8.65 6.56 22.94
C ASP A 365 8.26 8.03 22.66
N ILE A 366 8.56 8.56 21.46
CA ILE A 366 8.13 9.89 21.03
C ILE A 366 6.62 9.86 20.75
N PRO A 367 5.83 10.88 21.13
CA PRO A 367 4.43 10.98 20.74
C PRO A 367 4.25 10.89 19.22
N ILE A 368 3.31 10.05 18.76
CA ILE A 368 3.04 9.83 17.32
C ILE A 368 1.59 10.18 16.98
N LEU A 369 1.41 10.94 15.91
CA LEU A 369 0.11 11.13 15.27
C LEU A 369 0.14 10.60 13.83
N GLY A 370 -0.76 9.70 13.48
CA GLY A 370 -0.98 9.27 12.10
C GLY A 370 -2.19 9.96 11.49
N ILE A 371 -2.04 10.61 10.33
CA ILE A 371 -3.14 11.28 9.60
C ILE A 371 -3.40 10.54 8.29
N CYS A 372 -4.65 10.18 8.01
CA CYS A 372 -5.07 9.46 6.80
C CYS A 372 -4.25 8.17 6.54
N ALA A 373 -3.31 8.15 5.59
CA ALA A 373 -2.43 7.00 5.40
C ALA A 373 -1.55 6.73 6.63
N GLY A 374 -1.08 7.76 7.33
CA GLY A 374 -0.41 7.62 8.61
C GLY A 374 -1.27 6.90 9.65
N HIS A 375 -2.59 7.18 9.70
CA HIS A 375 -3.54 6.46 10.55
C HIS A 375 -3.65 4.98 10.14
N GLN A 376 -3.63 4.69 8.85
CA GLN A 376 -3.66 3.33 8.32
C GLN A 376 -2.35 2.56 8.61
N MET A 377 -1.19 3.24 8.59
CA MET A 377 0.10 2.65 8.98
C MET A 377 0.13 2.20 10.45
N LEU A 378 -0.56 2.92 11.35
CA LEU A 378 -0.71 2.47 12.75
C LEU A 378 -1.42 1.12 12.81
N ALA A 379 -2.45 0.95 11.98
CA ALA A 379 -3.21 -0.28 11.86
C ALA A 379 -2.34 -1.41 11.27
N PHE A 380 -1.60 -1.13 10.19
CA PHE A 380 -0.68 -2.10 9.57
C PHE A 380 0.40 -2.59 10.54
N THR A 381 0.92 -1.72 11.40
CA THR A 381 2.05 -2.02 12.28
C THR A 381 1.76 -3.13 13.30
N TYR A 382 0.58 -3.16 13.92
CA TYR A 382 0.30 -4.01 15.10
C TYR A 382 -0.45 -5.30 14.78
N GLY A 383 -0.51 -5.70 13.52
CA GLY A 383 -1.10 -6.98 13.16
C GLY A 383 -1.47 -7.13 11.70
N TYR A 384 -0.96 -6.23 10.84
CA TYR A 384 -1.39 -6.08 9.46
C TYR A 384 -2.92 -6.00 9.37
N SER A 385 -3.55 -5.17 10.22
CA SER A 385 -4.99 -4.97 10.13
C SER A 385 -5.31 -4.20 8.87
N PHE A 386 -6.30 -4.68 8.14
CA PHE A 386 -6.57 -4.25 6.77
C PHE A 386 -7.12 -2.82 6.67
N ALA A 387 -6.61 -2.08 5.69
CA ALA A 387 -7.27 -0.92 5.13
C ALA A 387 -7.94 -1.34 3.82
N ARG A 388 -9.26 -1.11 3.67
CA ARG A 388 -9.97 -1.36 2.41
C ARG A 388 -9.86 -0.20 1.48
N SER A 389 -9.72 -0.49 0.20
CA SER A 389 -10.01 0.50 -0.83
C SER A 389 -11.51 0.78 -0.81
N MET A 390 -11.86 2.05 -0.65
CA MET A 390 -13.22 2.57 -0.76
C MET A 390 -13.51 3.13 -2.15
N GLY A 391 -12.50 3.13 -3.04
CA GLY A 391 -12.51 3.97 -4.23
C GLY A 391 -12.32 5.45 -3.89
N TRP A 392 -12.18 6.29 -4.91
CA TRP A 392 -12.06 7.74 -4.75
C TRP A 392 -13.39 8.44 -4.45
N GLU A 393 -14.48 7.67 -4.35
CA GLU A 393 -15.84 8.15 -4.11
C GLU A 393 -16.05 8.64 -2.66
N ALA A 394 -15.10 8.40 -1.75
CA ALA A 394 -15.15 8.86 -0.35
C ALA A 394 -14.41 10.20 -0.09
N LEU A 395 -14.09 10.96 -1.15
CA LEU A 395 -13.44 12.27 -1.05
C LEU A 395 -14.44 13.37 -0.65
N THR A 396 -14.81 13.43 0.63
CA THR A 396 -15.78 14.41 1.13
C THR A 396 -15.28 15.86 1.07
N ALA A 397 -13.96 16.07 0.98
CA ALA A 397 -13.39 17.40 0.87
C ALA A 397 -13.81 18.17 -0.41
N LEU A 398 -14.31 17.45 -1.42
CA LEU A 398 -14.80 18.01 -2.69
C LEU A 398 -16.34 18.03 -2.77
N GLU A 399 -17.03 17.56 -1.73
CA GLU A 399 -18.48 17.45 -1.71
C GLU A 399 -19.15 18.72 -1.18
N ALA A 400 -20.43 18.88 -1.48
CA ALA A 400 -21.25 19.89 -0.82
C ALA A 400 -21.37 19.57 0.68
N LEU A 401 -21.35 20.59 1.56
CA LEU A 401 -21.36 20.39 3.02
C LEU A 401 -22.47 19.45 3.53
N GLN A 402 -23.63 19.47 2.89
CA GLN A 402 -24.79 18.62 3.20
C GLN A 402 -24.60 17.13 2.88
N GLN A 403 -23.53 16.77 2.15
CA GLN A 403 -23.17 15.40 1.78
C GLN A 403 -22.04 14.86 2.66
N ILE A 404 -21.39 15.72 3.46
CA ILE A 404 -20.30 15.30 4.35
C ILE A 404 -20.88 14.58 5.56
N GLU A 405 -20.39 13.37 5.81
CA GLU A 405 -20.81 12.57 6.95
C GLU A 405 -20.26 13.14 8.28
N PRO A 406 -21.11 13.36 9.30
CA PRO A 406 -20.64 13.79 10.61
C PRO A 406 -19.83 12.72 11.34
N ILE A 407 -18.72 13.13 11.97
CA ILE A 407 -17.88 12.26 12.79
C ILE A 407 -18.38 12.28 14.23
N ARG A 408 -18.70 11.11 14.77
CA ARG A 408 -19.17 10.93 16.15
C ARG A 408 -18.04 10.48 17.07
N ILE A 409 -17.82 11.22 18.15
CA ILE A 409 -16.91 10.85 19.23
C ILE A 409 -17.61 9.80 20.10
N LEU A 410 -16.96 8.66 20.29
CA LEU A 410 -17.48 7.51 21.05
C LEU A 410 -16.94 7.46 22.48
N LYS A 411 -15.76 8.04 22.71
CA LYS A 411 -15.08 8.03 24.01
C LYS A 411 -14.49 9.41 24.28
N GLU A 412 -14.74 9.94 25.48
CA GLU A 412 -14.11 11.19 25.91
C GLU A 412 -12.59 11.01 26.02
N ASP A 413 -11.86 11.93 25.42
CA ASP A 413 -10.40 11.96 25.45
C ASP A 413 -9.91 13.41 25.30
N PRO A 414 -8.83 13.83 26.00
CA PRO A 414 -8.27 15.17 25.88
C PRO A 414 -7.95 15.61 24.45
N ILE A 415 -7.70 14.66 23.54
CA ILE A 415 -7.46 14.94 22.12
C ILE A 415 -8.65 15.69 21.46
N PHE A 416 -9.88 15.48 21.93
CA PHE A 416 -11.09 16.14 21.41
C PHE A 416 -11.52 17.39 22.20
N LYS A 417 -10.71 17.88 23.14
CA LYS A 417 -11.07 19.05 23.96
C LYS A 417 -11.50 20.23 23.10
N GLY A 418 -12.75 20.69 23.30
CA GLY A 418 -13.33 21.83 22.61
C GLY A 418 -13.82 21.55 21.18
N ILE A 419 -13.89 20.29 20.76
CA ILE A 419 -14.54 19.84 19.52
C ILE A 419 -15.98 19.44 19.83
N LYS A 420 -16.93 19.80 18.97
CA LYS A 420 -18.34 19.38 19.14
C LYS A 420 -18.49 17.88 18.89
N ASN A 421 -19.58 17.30 19.38
CA ASN A 421 -19.93 15.91 19.09
C ASN A 421 -21.39 15.83 18.60
N PRO A 422 -21.67 15.41 17.36
CA PRO A 422 -20.70 15.13 16.29
C PRO A 422 -20.00 16.40 15.78
N PHE A 423 -18.97 16.25 14.95
CA PHE A 423 -18.28 17.34 14.25
C PHE A 423 -18.04 17.00 12.78
N ILE A 424 -17.74 18.01 11.96
CA ILE A 424 -17.38 17.82 10.55
C ILE A 424 -15.89 18.11 10.32
N ALA A 425 -15.23 17.28 9.53
CA ALA A 425 -13.84 17.48 9.10
C ALA A 425 -13.65 16.95 7.67
N PRO A 426 -12.67 17.46 6.91
CA PRO A 426 -12.40 16.99 5.56
C PRO A 426 -11.85 15.56 5.58
N GLU A 427 -12.47 14.69 4.77
CA GLU A 427 -12.00 13.34 4.50
C GLU A 427 -11.46 13.27 3.07
N ILE A 428 -10.18 12.86 2.95
CA ILE A 428 -9.46 12.79 1.67
C ILE A 428 -8.78 11.43 1.64
N HIS A 429 -9.56 10.37 1.49
CA HIS A 429 -9.04 9.01 1.50
C HIS A 429 -9.73 8.12 0.47
N GLY A 430 -8.93 7.33 -0.24
CA GLY A 430 -9.43 6.21 -1.06
C GLY A 430 -9.36 4.88 -0.32
N TRP A 431 -8.90 4.90 0.94
CA TRP A 431 -8.68 3.74 1.79
C TRP A 431 -9.12 4.04 3.22
N ALA A 432 -9.65 3.06 3.93
CA ALA A 432 -10.04 3.21 5.33
C ALA A 432 -9.70 1.96 6.15
N VAL A 433 -9.29 2.14 7.40
CA VAL A 433 -9.11 1.03 8.34
C VAL A 433 -10.43 0.28 8.49
N ALA A 434 -10.40 -1.03 8.27
CA ALA A 434 -11.60 -1.86 8.34
C ALA A 434 -11.82 -2.45 9.75
N VAL A 435 -10.74 -2.73 10.47
CA VAL A 435 -10.77 -3.38 11.79
C VAL A 435 -9.80 -2.66 12.72
N VAL A 436 -10.30 -2.25 13.89
CA VAL A 436 -9.47 -1.64 14.94
C VAL A 436 -8.48 -2.69 15.47
N PRO A 437 -7.16 -2.44 15.46
CA PRO A 437 -6.21 -3.38 16.05
C PRO A 437 -6.43 -3.53 17.56
N LYS A 438 -6.15 -4.73 18.09
CA LYS A 438 -6.35 -5.06 19.52
C LYS A 438 -5.61 -4.12 20.49
N ASP A 439 -4.50 -3.52 20.05
CA ASP A 439 -3.63 -2.64 20.84
C ASP A 439 -4.16 -1.20 20.87
N PHE A 440 -5.25 -0.92 20.13
CA PHE A 440 -5.89 0.38 20.02
C PHE A 440 -7.33 0.36 20.58
N GLU A 441 -7.80 1.55 20.94
CA GLU A 441 -9.18 1.86 21.27
C GLU A 441 -9.78 2.73 20.16
N LEU A 442 -11.06 2.49 19.83
CA LEU A 442 -11.82 3.34 18.91
C LEU A 442 -12.28 4.59 19.65
N LEU A 443 -11.90 5.76 19.13
CA LEU A 443 -12.21 7.06 19.73
C LEU A 443 -13.36 7.77 19.01
N ALA A 444 -13.39 7.71 17.68
CA ALA A 444 -14.42 8.34 16.86
C ALA A 444 -14.74 7.51 15.62
N THR A 445 -15.97 7.61 15.12
CA THR A 445 -16.45 6.87 13.94
C THR A 445 -17.39 7.72 13.09
N SER A 446 -17.42 7.40 11.80
CA SER A 446 -18.51 7.68 10.87
C SER A 446 -18.90 6.31 10.25
N SER A 447 -19.19 6.23 8.94
CA SER A 447 -19.12 5.01 8.14
C SER A 447 -17.73 4.36 8.14
N TYR A 448 -16.71 5.08 8.62
CA TYR A 448 -15.34 4.62 8.78
C TYR A 448 -14.83 4.74 10.22
N ILE A 449 -13.75 4.03 10.52
CA ILE A 449 -12.97 4.23 11.73
C ILE A 449 -12.25 5.58 11.60
N GLN A 450 -12.70 6.60 12.35
CA GLN A 450 -12.24 7.97 12.19
C GLN A 450 -11.08 8.33 13.11
N SER A 451 -11.04 7.78 14.32
CA SER A 451 -9.91 8.00 15.22
C SER A 451 -9.65 6.81 16.13
N ILE A 452 -8.37 6.51 16.35
CA ILE A 452 -7.91 5.46 17.25
C ILE A 452 -6.82 5.98 18.18
N LYS A 453 -6.69 5.36 19.35
CA LYS A 453 -5.64 5.64 20.33
C LYS A 453 -5.00 4.35 20.80
N HIS A 454 -3.67 4.32 20.88
CA HIS A 454 -2.98 3.16 21.43
C HIS A 454 -3.24 3.07 22.95
N LYS A 455 -3.49 1.87 23.46
CA LYS A 455 -3.87 1.62 24.86
C LYS A 455 -2.81 1.99 25.91
N THR A 456 -1.56 2.14 25.52
CA THR A 456 -0.41 2.25 26.44
C THR A 456 0.64 3.26 25.98
N LYS A 457 0.78 3.48 24.67
CA LYS A 457 1.69 4.47 24.10
C LYS A 457 0.97 5.76 23.77
N PHE A 458 1.71 6.86 23.73
CA PHE A 458 1.21 8.14 23.25
C PHE A 458 1.14 8.14 21.72
N ILE A 459 0.18 7.38 21.18
CA ILE A 459 -0.06 7.27 19.74
C ILE A 459 -1.53 7.48 19.46
N TYR A 460 -1.83 8.42 18.57
CA TYR A 460 -3.17 8.71 18.07
C TYR A 460 -3.20 8.60 16.55
N GLY A 461 -4.36 8.28 15.99
CA GLY A 461 -4.60 8.36 14.56
C GLY A 461 -5.90 9.07 14.24
N SER A 462 -5.94 9.78 13.11
CA SER A 462 -7.14 10.37 12.52
C SER A 462 -7.26 10.01 11.04
N GLN A 463 -8.40 9.50 10.60
CA GLN A 463 -8.67 9.24 9.18
C GLN A 463 -9.01 10.54 8.43
N PHE A 464 -9.70 11.46 9.11
CA PHE A 464 -9.90 12.84 8.67
C PHE A 464 -8.61 13.67 8.74
N HIS A 465 -8.60 14.82 8.06
CA HIS A 465 -7.47 15.74 7.97
C HIS A 465 -7.66 16.98 8.88
N PRO A 466 -7.16 16.97 10.13
CA PRO A 466 -7.24 18.15 11.01
C PRO A 466 -6.40 19.35 10.53
N GLU A 467 -5.45 19.13 9.62
CA GLU A 467 -4.53 20.13 9.10
C GLU A 467 -5.04 20.90 7.87
N VAL A 468 -6.14 20.44 7.26
CA VAL A 468 -6.67 21.04 6.03
C VAL A 468 -7.45 22.31 6.37
N GLU A 469 -7.00 23.43 5.82
CA GLU A 469 -7.57 24.76 6.05
C GLU A 469 -8.81 25.02 5.20
N VAL A 470 -9.97 24.57 5.70
CA VAL A 470 -11.30 24.87 5.17
C VAL A 470 -12.23 25.37 6.28
N SER A 471 -13.21 26.21 5.94
CA SER A 471 -14.06 26.91 6.92
C SER A 471 -14.91 25.97 7.78
N TYR A 472 -15.29 24.82 7.23
CA TYR A 472 -16.12 23.82 7.91
C TYR A 472 -15.32 22.81 8.75
N ASN A 473 -13.98 22.86 8.73
CA ASN A 473 -13.16 21.91 9.46
C ASN A 473 -13.20 22.21 10.98
N GLU A 474 -14.08 21.51 11.70
CA GLU A 474 -14.18 21.57 13.16
C GLU A 474 -13.12 20.68 13.86
N GLY A 475 -12.42 19.83 13.10
CA GLY A 475 -11.38 18.91 13.56
C GLY A 475 -10.02 19.56 13.85
N LYS A 476 -9.80 20.84 13.50
CA LYS A 476 -8.50 21.54 13.67
C LYS A 476 -7.92 21.46 15.09
N LYS A 477 -8.79 21.53 16.11
CA LYS A 477 -8.37 21.45 17.51
C LYS A 477 -7.73 20.10 17.87
N PHE A 478 -8.02 19.04 17.12
CA PHE A 478 -7.46 17.71 17.35
C PHE A 478 -5.93 17.73 17.25
N LEU A 479 -5.39 18.30 16.17
CA LEU A 479 -3.94 18.45 15.98
C LEU A 479 -3.33 19.41 17.01
N ILE A 480 -4.02 20.50 17.35
CA ILE A 480 -3.55 21.45 18.37
C ILE A 480 -3.47 20.78 19.75
N ASN A 481 -4.49 20.01 20.14
CA ASN A 481 -4.53 19.29 21.41
C ASN A 481 -3.41 18.24 21.47
N PHE A 482 -3.20 17.47 20.39
CA PHE A 482 -2.09 16.52 20.28
C PHE A 482 -0.73 17.21 20.54
N LEU A 483 -0.45 18.31 19.85
CA LEU A 483 0.82 19.02 19.97
C LEU A 483 1.02 19.63 21.36
N LYS A 484 -0.04 20.16 21.98
CA LYS A 484 0.02 20.68 23.36
C LYS A 484 0.34 19.57 24.36
N MET A 485 -0.36 18.45 24.28
CA MET A 485 -0.11 17.28 25.13
C MET A 485 1.31 16.73 24.91
N ALA A 486 1.79 16.66 23.66
CA ALA A 486 3.16 16.24 23.36
C ALA A 486 4.21 17.20 23.97
N LEU A 487 3.98 18.52 23.88
CA LEU A 487 4.83 19.52 24.52
C LEU A 487 4.87 19.40 26.05
N GLU A 488 3.77 19.00 26.68
CA GLU A 488 3.70 18.77 28.12
C GLU A 488 4.52 17.55 28.54
N THR A 489 4.54 16.48 27.73
CA THR A 489 5.38 15.30 28.03
C THR A 489 6.88 15.54 27.95
N GLN A 490 7.32 16.64 27.33
CA GLN A 490 8.73 17.03 27.29
C GLN A 490 9.15 17.88 28.50
N LYS A 491 8.21 18.31 29.35
CA LYS A 491 8.48 19.10 30.56
C LYS A 491 8.71 18.24 31.80
N ASN A 492 8.23 17.00 31.76
CA ASN A 492 8.41 15.97 32.78
C ASN A 492 9.53 15.02 32.33
#